data_AF-A0A1R3HRA4-F1
#
_entry.id   AF-A0A1R3HRA4-F1
#
_cell.length_a   1.000
_cell.length_b   1.000
_cell.length_c   1.000
_cell.angle_alpha   90.00
_cell.angle_beta   90.00
_cell.angle_gamma   90.00
#
_symmetry.space_group_name_H-M   'P 1'
#
loop_
_entity.id
_entity.type
_entity.pdbx_description
1 polymer ?
#
loop_
_entity_poly.entity_id
_entity_poly.type
_entity_poly.pdbx_seq_one_letter_code
_entity_poly.pdbx_strand_id
1 'polypeptide(L)'
;MYSFLDRLINLGLPRTMDFTGVMNPNSFDGHGNYSIGIREHSVFPEIRFDALGKPRGMDVCITTTTNTNKEGHNLLALMGMPFREGVGGPAVIRRKKKLKAHHFDKKGGKGRR
;
A
#
# COMPACT_ATOMS: atom_id res chain seq x y z
N MET A 1 -6.64 1.65 19.45
CA MET A 1 -6.27 2.43 18.24
C MET A 1 -5.36 1.63 17.31
N TYR A 2 -4.15 1.24 17.71
CA TYR A 2 -3.20 0.55 16.84
C TYR A 2 -3.69 -0.78 16.26
N SER A 3 -4.50 -1.54 17.01
CA SER A 3 -5.12 -2.77 16.52
C SER A 3 -6.06 -2.55 15.33
N PHE A 4 -6.80 -1.44 15.30
CA PHE A 4 -7.66 -1.09 14.17
C PHE A 4 -6.83 -0.67 12.96
N LEU A 5 -5.78 0.13 13.19
CA LEU A 5 -4.87 0.56 12.13
C LEU A 5 -4.19 -0.64 11.46
N ASP A 6 -3.71 -1.60 12.25
CA ASP A 6 -3.11 -2.85 11.77
C ASP A 6 -4.10 -3.65 10.91
N ARG A 7 -5.34 -3.85 11.40
CA ARG A 7 -6.41 -4.50 10.62
C ARG A 7 -6.76 -3.73 9.36
N LEU A 8 -6.80 -2.40 9.42
CA LEU A 8 -7.08 -1.57 8.25
C LEU A 8 -6.00 -1.76 7.19
N ILE A 9 -4.72 -1.65 7.57
CA ILE A 9 -3.58 -1.73 6.65
C ILE A 9 -3.40 -3.16 6.09
N ASN A 10 -3.36 -4.17 6.96
CA ASN A 10 -2.99 -5.53 6.57
C ASN A 10 -4.17 -6.36 6.04
N LEU A 11 -5.42 -5.97 6.34
CA LEU A 11 -6.61 -6.75 5.98
C LEU A 11 -7.64 -5.95 5.18
N GLY A 12 -8.02 -4.76 5.66
CA GLY A 12 -9.08 -3.94 5.06
C GLY A 12 -8.72 -3.37 3.70
N LEU A 13 -7.58 -2.66 3.61
CA LEU A 13 -7.11 -2.05 2.37
C LEU A 13 -6.92 -3.05 1.22
N PRO A 14 -6.17 -4.17 1.37
CA PRO A 14 -5.99 -5.13 0.28
C PRO A 14 -7.27 -5.84 -0.15
N ARG A 15 -8.31 -5.89 0.72
CA ARG A 15 -9.60 -6.52 0.42
C ARG A 15 -10.62 -5.57 -0.19
N THR A 16 -10.31 -4.27 -0.27
CA THR A 16 -11.21 -3.26 -0.86
C THR A 16 -11.29 -3.46 -2.37
N MET A 17 -12.53 -3.47 -2.92
CA MET A 17 -12.81 -3.89 -4.31
C MET A 17 -12.17 -3.03 -5.41
N ASP A 18 -11.67 -1.82 -5.09
CA ASP A 18 -10.95 -0.94 -6.03
C ASP A 18 -9.62 -0.42 -5.44
N PHE A 19 -8.89 -1.26 -4.71
CA PHE A 19 -7.67 -0.80 -4.02
C PHE A 19 -6.51 -0.51 -5.00
N THR A 20 -6.43 0.73 -5.49
CA THR A 20 -5.38 1.18 -6.42
C THR A 20 -4.15 1.76 -5.71
N GLY A 21 -3.98 1.47 -4.42
CA GLY A 21 -3.05 2.15 -3.50
C GLY A 21 -3.68 3.39 -2.90
N VAL A 22 -3.21 3.81 -1.73
CA VAL A 22 -3.69 5.04 -1.09
C VAL A 22 -3.19 6.23 -1.91
N MET A 23 -4.03 6.68 -2.85
CA MET A 23 -3.59 7.38 -4.06
C MET A 23 -3.37 8.88 -3.89
N ASN A 24 -3.75 9.48 -2.75
CA ASN A 24 -3.73 10.93 -2.64
C ASN A 24 -2.82 11.45 -1.52
N PRO A 25 -1.59 11.89 -1.86
CA PRO A 25 -0.79 12.72 -0.95
C PRO A 25 -1.47 14.07 -0.64
N ASN A 26 -2.55 14.45 -1.34
CA ASN A 26 -3.39 15.60 -0.98
C ASN A 26 -4.47 15.25 0.05
N SER A 27 -4.59 13.99 0.48
CA SER A 27 -5.46 13.63 1.63
C SER A 27 -4.87 14.05 2.98
N PHE A 28 -3.68 14.66 2.98
CA PHE A 28 -3.13 15.32 4.15
C PHE A 28 -3.63 16.75 4.25
N ASP A 29 -3.94 17.18 5.47
CA ASP A 29 -4.54 18.48 5.77
C ASP A 29 -3.54 19.64 5.94
N GLY A 30 -2.24 19.40 5.70
CA GLY A 30 -1.18 20.39 5.90
C GLY A 30 -0.47 20.27 7.25
N HIS A 31 -1.12 19.65 8.24
CA HIS A 31 -0.62 19.43 9.60
C HIS A 31 -0.30 17.95 9.84
N GLY A 32 -0.14 17.16 8.78
CA GLY A 32 0.17 15.73 8.88
C GLY A 32 -0.97 14.85 9.39
N ASN A 33 -2.21 15.35 9.46
CA ASN A 33 -3.37 14.48 9.65
C ASN A 33 -3.79 13.90 8.30
N TYR A 34 -4.21 12.64 8.32
CA TYR A 34 -4.52 11.89 7.11
C TYR A 34 -5.95 11.37 7.13
N SER A 35 -6.71 11.65 6.07
CA SER A 35 -8.11 11.22 5.97
C SER A 35 -8.32 10.28 4.77
N ILE A 36 -8.96 9.14 5.01
CA ILE A 36 -9.35 8.16 3.99
C ILE A 36 -10.82 7.79 4.09
N GLY A 37 -11.51 7.87 2.96
CA GLY A 37 -12.87 7.37 2.82
C GLY A 37 -12.90 5.92 2.36
N ILE A 38 -13.61 5.08 3.10
CA ILE A 38 -13.89 3.68 2.76
C ILE A 38 -15.32 3.62 2.24
N ARG A 39 -15.51 3.17 0.99
CA ARG A 39 -16.84 3.08 0.37
C ARG A 39 -17.74 2.04 1.02
N GLU A 40 -17.16 0.94 1.49
CA GLU A 40 -17.89 -0.16 2.13
C GLU A 40 -17.14 -0.73 3.31
N HIS A 41 -17.81 -0.83 4.45
CA HIS A 41 -17.33 -1.52 5.65
C HIS A 41 -17.26 -3.07 5.54
N SER A 42 -17.75 -3.67 4.45
CA SER A 42 -17.72 -5.13 4.18
C SER A 42 -16.30 -5.70 4.10
N VAL A 43 -15.28 -4.84 4.02
CA VAL A 43 -13.86 -5.18 3.99
C VAL A 43 -13.35 -5.79 5.30
N PHE A 44 -14.05 -5.59 6.42
CA PHE A 44 -13.69 -6.17 7.71
C PHE A 44 -14.39 -7.52 7.90
N PRO A 45 -13.66 -8.63 8.13
CA PRO A 45 -14.28 -9.95 8.29
C PRO A 45 -15.06 -10.10 9.60
N GLU A 46 -14.90 -9.16 10.53
CA GLU A 46 -15.69 -9.06 11.76
C GLU A 46 -17.16 -8.69 11.46
N ILE A 47 -17.42 -8.05 10.33
CA ILE A 47 -18.75 -7.63 9.95
C ILE A 47 -19.38 -8.70 9.08
N ARG A 48 -20.45 -9.31 9.58
CA ARG A 48 -21.27 -10.25 8.80
C ARG A 48 -22.03 -9.49 7.72
N PHE A 49 -21.68 -9.74 6.45
CA PHE A 49 -22.38 -9.18 5.29
C PHE A 49 -23.88 -9.46 5.31
N ASP A 50 -24.28 -10.64 5.79
CA ASP A 50 -25.67 -11.09 5.90
C ASP A 50 -26.51 -10.27 6.90
N ALA A 51 -25.88 -9.61 7.89
CA ALA A 51 -26.57 -8.71 8.81
C ALA A 51 -26.69 -7.27 8.27
N LEU A 52 -26.03 -6.96 7.16
CA LEU A 52 -26.00 -5.63 6.57
C LEU A 52 -27.04 -5.53 5.45
N GLY A 53 -28.15 -4.84 5.70
CA GLY A 53 -29.18 -4.64 4.68
C GLY A 53 -28.76 -3.69 3.55
N LYS A 54 -27.87 -2.72 3.80
CA LYS A 54 -27.38 -1.76 2.78
C LYS A 54 -25.89 -1.47 3.00
N PRO A 55 -25.09 -1.29 1.94
CA PRO A 55 -23.69 -0.90 2.06
C PRO A 55 -23.59 0.46 2.75
N ARG A 56 -22.73 0.55 3.78
CA ARG A 56 -22.37 1.82 4.42
C ARG A 56 -20.87 2.06 4.26
N GLY A 57 -20.55 3.30 3.89
CA GLY A 57 -19.18 3.81 3.93
C GLY A 57 -18.79 4.29 5.32
N MET A 58 -17.50 4.57 5.49
CA MET A 58 -16.93 5.15 6.69
C MET A 58 -15.73 6.01 6.32
N ASP A 59 -15.62 7.17 6.93
CA ASP A 59 -14.43 8.01 6.86
C ASP A 59 -13.54 7.75 8.07
N VAL A 60 -12.25 7.54 7.82
CA VAL A 60 -11.24 7.32 8.86
C VAL A 60 -10.25 8.48 8.80
N CYS A 61 -10.19 9.25 9.89
CA CYS A 61 -9.24 10.34 10.07
C CYS A 61 -8.17 9.90 11.07
N ILE A 62 -6.92 9.85 10.63
CA ILE A 62 -5.75 9.55 11.44
C ILE A 62 -5.12 10.87 11.85
N THR A 63 -5.28 11.22 13.12
CA THR A 63 -4.63 12.38 13.72
C THR A 63 -3.24 11.99 14.18
N THR A 64 -2.22 12.77 13.79
CA THR A 64 -0.85 12.57 14.23
C THR A 64 -0.30 13.84 14.89
N THR A 65 0.81 13.71 15.61
CA THR A 65 1.46 14.85 16.29
C THR A 65 2.47 15.58 15.41
N THR A 66 2.57 15.24 14.13
CA THR A 66 3.55 15.84 13.22
C THR A 66 3.15 17.26 12.84
N ASN A 67 4.12 18.11 12.52
CA ASN A 67 3.83 19.49 12.09
C ASN A 67 3.77 19.62 10.56
N THR A 68 4.23 18.61 9.83
CA THR A 68 4.32 18.66 8.37
C THR A 68 3.81 17.39 7.72
N ASN A 69 3.22 17.52 6.53
CA ASN A 69 2.72 16.38 5.74
C ASN A 69 3.82 15.37 5.38
N LYS A 70 5.08 15.80 5.26
CA LYS A 70 6.21 14.93 4.93
C LYS A 70 6.51 13.95 6.05
N GLU A 71 6.49 14.42 7.29
CA GLU A 71 6.70 13.60 8.47
C GLU A 71 5.53 12.63 8.68
N GLY A 72 4.29 13.13 8.54
CA GLY A 72 3.09 12.28 8.61
C GLY A 72 3.07 11.18 7.55
N HIS A 73 3.47 11.51 6.31
CA HIS A 73 3.61 10.53 5.23
C HIS A 73 4.67 9.47 5.53
N ASN A 74 5.86 9.87 5.98
CA ASN A 74 6.93 8.94 6.32
C ASN A 74 6.53 8.01 7.49
N LEU A 75 5.85 8.54 8.50
CA LEU A 75 5.34 7.74 9.62
C LEU A 75 4.37 6.65 9.12
N LEU A 76 3.36 7.04 8.36
CA LEU A 76 2.36 6.11 7.83
C LEU A 76 3.00 5.08 6.88
N ALA A 77 3.99 5.50 6.08
CA ALA A 77 4.70 4.61 5.18
C ALA A 77 5.52 3.55 5.96
N LEU A 78 6.19 3.94 7.04
CA LEU A 78 6.90 3.01 7.92
C LEU A 78 5.96 2.08 8.68
N MET A 79 4.74 2.53 8.97
CA MET A 79 3.69 1.70 9.58
C MET A 79 3.04 0.70 8.59
N GLY A 80 3.50 0.66 7.35
CA GLY A 80 3.06 -0.33 6.36
C GLY A 80 1.91 0.14 5.47
N MET A 81 1.57 1.43 5.51
CA MET A 81 0.49 1.97 4.69
C MET A 81 0.85 1.91 3.19
N PRO A 82 0.02 1.26 2.36
CA PRO A 82 0.29 1.05 0.94
C PRO A 82 0.10 2.32 0.10
N PHE A 83 1.07 3.24 0.15
CA PHE A 83 1.16 4.38 -0.75
C PHE A 83 1.65 3.95 -2.14
N ARG A 84 1.16 4.60 -3.21
CA ARG A 84 1.66 4.34 -4.57
C ARG A 84 3.11 4.82 -4.69
N GLU A 85 3.98 3.96 -5.21
CA GLU A 85 5.34 4.31 -5.62
C GLU A 85 5.27 5.41 -6.70
N GLY A 86 5.47 6.66 -6.30
CA GLY A 86 5.41 7.79 -7.23
C GLY A 86 5.41 9.16 -6.58
N VAL A 87 5.04 9.29 -5.31
CA VAL A 87 5.04 10.59 -4.61
C VAL A 87 5.73 10.47 -3.25
N GLY A 88 7.06 10.64 -3.25
CA GLY A 88 7.86 11.09 -2.10
C GLY A 88 7.98 10.18 -0.87
N GLY A 89 8.88 9.19 -0.91
CA GLY A 89 9.35 8.41 0.26
C GLY A 89 10.16 7.19 -0.17
N PRO A 90 11.18 6.73 0.59
CA PRO A 90 12.22 5.85 0.06
C PRO A 90 11.63 4.49 -0.31
N ALA A 91 11.95 4.07 -1.53
CA ALA A 91 11.56 2.81 -2.10
C ALA A 91 11.79 1.66 -1.10
N VAL A 92 10.76 0.85 -0.85
CA VAL A 92 11.01 -0.54 -0.45
C VAL A 92 11.74 -1.16 -1.63
N ILE A 93 13.07 -1.25 -1.53
CA ILE A 93 13.92 -1.83 -2.57
C ILE A 93 13.55 -3.30 -2.68
N ARG A 94 12.53 -3.62 -3.47
CA ARG A 94 12.29 -4.97 -3.96
C ARG A 94 13.38 -5.23 -4.99
N ARG A 95 14.56 -5.64 -4.51
CA ARG A 95 15.67 -6.11 -5.35
C ARG A 95 15.14 -7.29 -6.18
N LYS A 96 14.64 -7.04 -7.39
CA LYS A 96 14.44 -8.08 -8.39
C LYS A 96 15.82 -8.67 -8.65
N LYS A 97 16.07 -9.85 -8.08
CA LYS A 97 17.27 -10.66 -8.34
C LYS A 97 17.30 -10.89 -9.86
N LYS A 98 18.09 -10.10 -10.58
CA LYS A 98 18.28 -10.25 -12.03
C LYS A 98 18.99 -11.59 -12.21
N LEU A 99 18.24 -12.63 -12.59
CA LEU A 99 18.83 -13.91 -12.99
C LEU A 99 19.83 -13.60 -14.11
N LYS A 100 21.13 -13.84 -13.85
CA LYS A 100 22.16 -13.73 -14.88
C LYS A 100 21.83 -14.76 -15.96
N ALA A 101 21.51 -14.31 -17.16
CA ALA A 101 21.57 -15.18 -18.32
C ALA A 101 23.02 -15.63 -18.49
N HIS A 102 23.29 -16.92 -18.30
CA HIS A 102 24.58 -17.50 -18.62
C HIS A 102 24.75 -17.39 -20.14
N HIS A 103 25.74 -16.59 -20.56
CA HIS A 103 26.17 -16.48 -21.94
C HIS A 103 26.76 -17.84 -22.35
N PHE A 104 25.96 -18.66 -23.03
CA PHE A 104 26.41 -19.90 -23.66
C PHE A 104 27.25 -19.53 -24.88
N ASP A 105 28.55 -19.39 -24.66
CA ASP A 105 29.55 -19.08 -25.67
C ASP A 105 29.79 -20.35 -26.52
N LYS A 106 29.12 -20.46 -27.66
CA LYS A 106 29.36 -21.56 -28.61
C LYS A 106 30.66 -21.28 -29.39
N LYS A 107 31.79 -21.43 -28.70
CA LYS A 107 33.10 -21.48 -29.35
C LYS A 107 33.31 -22.82 -30.04
N GLY A 108 33.55 -22.74 -31.35
CA GLY A 108 34.53 -23.60 -32.03
C GLY A 108 34.04 -24.97 -32.49
N GLY A 109 33.66 -25.05 -33.77
CA GLY A 109 33.52 -26.30 -34.51
C GLY A 109 34.05 -26.15 -35.93
N LYS A 110 35.36 -25.91 -36.08
CA LYS A 110 36.07 -26.09 -37.36
C LYS A 110 36.45 -27.57 -37.45
N GLY A 111 36.00 -28.30 -38.48
CA GLY A 111 36.66 -29.54 -38.87
C GLY A 111 35.80 -30.64 -39.50
N ARG A 112 36.04 -30.90 -40.80
CA ARG A 112 36.07 -32.22 -41.49
C ARG A 112 34.78 -33.06 -41.37
N ARG A 113 33.99 -33.22 -42.44
CA ARG A 113 34.28 -33.99 -43.66
C ARG A 113 33.19 -33.72 -44.69
#